data_AF-A0A0M0JBT8-F1
#
_entry.id   AF-A0A0M0JBT8-F1
#
_cell.length_a   1.000
_cell.length_b   1.000
_cell.length_c   1.000
_cell.angle_alpha   90.00
_cell.angle_beta   90.00
_cell.angle_gamma   90.00
#
_symmetry.space_group_name_H-M   'P 1'
#
loop_
_entity.id
_entity.type
_entity.pdbx_description
1 polymer ?
#
loop_
_entity_poly.entity_id
_entity_poly.type
_entity_poly.pdbx_seq_one_letter_code
_entity_poly.pdbx_strand_id
1 'polypeptide(L)'
;MSAAHWVGFKVPILFIYYDTPFHPYQDKIISFCAGTYAILNLAAARHRAVVPYVVASLALTTVGLSAINASDDLRKVLPAGASTSAYWLQTGMIGALTGMLAVLHVLSFAKNKSV
;
A
#
# COMPACT_ATOMS: atom_id res chain seq x y z
N MET A 1 3.75 -5.35 8.57
CA MET A 1 2.37 -5.20 8.09
C MET A 1 1.70 -6.55 7.89
N SER A 2 2.08 -7.38 6.91
CA SER A 2 1.41 -8.68 6.65
C SER A 2 1.39 -9.63 7.86
N ALA A 3 2.54 -9.78 8.55
CA ALA A 3 2.59 -10.58 9.77
C ALA A 3 1.67 -10.02 10.88
N ALA A 4 1.56 -8.69 10.97
CA ALA A 4 0.71 -8.03 11.94
C ALA A 4 -0.78 -8.31 11.64
N HIS A 5 -1.21 -8.22 10.37
CA HIS A 5 -2.54 -8.63 9.90
C HIS A 5 -2.83 -10.12 10.13
N TRP A 6 -1.83 -10.99 9.96
CA TRP A 6 -2.03 -12.43 10.18
C TRP A 6 -2.25 -12.79 11.66
N VAL A 7 -1.49 -12.16 12.57
CA VAL A 7 -1.53 -12.43 14.02
C VAL A 7 -2.48 -11.52 14.80
N GLY A 8 -3.11 -10.55 14.14
CA GLY A 8 -4.06 -9.61 14.75
C GLY A 8 -3.41 -8.55 15.66
N PHE A 9 -2.16 -8.12 15.39
CA PHE A 9 -1.42 -7.16 16.20
C PHE A 9 -1.75 -5.69 15.86
N LYS A 10 -2.68 -5.07 16.58
CA LYS A 10 -3.36 -3.81 16.21
C LYS A 10 -2.57 -2.55 16.61
N VAL A 11 -1.79 -1.99 15.70
CA VAL A 11 -1.13 -0.68 15.87
C VAL A 11 -1.43 0.20 14.65
N PRO A 12 -1.79 1.50 14.83
CA PRO A 12 -1.96 2.43 13.71
C PRO A 12 -0.72 2.41 12.81
N ILE A 13 -0.89 2.56 11.48
CA ILE A 13 0.16 2.47 10.43
C ILE A 13 0.51 1.04 9.99
N LEU A 14 0.46 0.05 10.89
CA LEU A 14 0.69 -1.36 10.54
C LEU A 14 -0.57 -2.07 10.04
N PHE A 15 -1.70 -1.36 10.01
CA PHE A 15 -3.02 -1.82 9.64
C PHE A 15 -3.76 -0.72 8.86
N ILE A 16 -4.43 -1.09 7.77
CA ILE A 16 -5.55 -0.29 7.24
C ILE A 16 -6.69 -0.49 8.24
N TYR A 17 -6.73 0.36 9.25
CA TYR A 17 -7.73 0.26 10.31
C TYR A 17 -9.13 0.53 9.73
N TYR A 18 -10.08 -0.23 10.23
CA TYR A 18 -11.48 0.05 10.13
C TYR A 18 -11.93 -0.24 11.55
N ASP A 19 -12.20 0.80 12.34
CA ASP A 19 -12.61 0.66 13.74
C ASP A 19 -14.12 0.30 13.83
N THR A 20 -14.52 -0.61 12.92
CA THR A 20 -15.80 -1.30 12.74
C THR A 20 -15.66 -2.75 13.21
N PRO A 21 -16.74 -3.59 13.19
CA PRO A 21 -16.61 -5.01 13.43
C PRO A 21 -15.47 -5.60 12.59
N PHE A 22 -14.40 -5.95 13.30
CA PHE A 22 -13.23 -6.59 12.76
C PHE A 22 -13.68 -7.85 12.00
N HIS A 23 -13.32 -7.95 10.72
CA HIS A 23 -13.51 -9.16 9.94
C HIS A 23 -12.15 -9.85 9.81
N PRO A 24 -11.78 -10.78 10.72
CA PRO A 24 -10.51 -11.53 10.66
C PRO A 24 -10.25 -12.16 9.29
N TYR A 25 -11.32 -12.45 8.55
CA TYR A 25 -11.26 -12.93 7.17
C TYR A 25 -10.67 -11.91 6.19
N GLN A 26 -11.13 -10.66 6.23
CA GLN A 26 -10.62 -9.57 5.37
C GLN A 26 -9.16 -9.26 5.68
N ASP A 27 -8.81 -9.29 6.97
CA ASP A 27 -7.46 -9.01 7.44
C ASP A 27 -6.44 -10.04 6.92
N LYS A 28 -6.83 -11.31 6.91
CA LYS A 28 -6.04 -12.39 6.30
C LYS A 28 -5.88 -12.19 4.80
N ILE A 29 -6.93 -11.78 4.08
CA ILE A 29 -6.82 -11.46 2.63
C ILE A 29 -5.80 -10.34 2.41
N ILE A 30 -5.86 -9.25 3.19
CA ILE A 30 -4.89 -8.15 3.10
C ILE A 30 -3.46 -8.67 3.37
N SER A 31 -3.29 -9.56 4.35
CA SER A 31 -1.99 -10.15 4.65
C SER A 31 -1.40 -10.95 3.48
N PHE A 32 -2.22 -11.74 2.77
CA PHE A 32 -1.80 -12.48 1.59
C PHE A 32 -1.48 -11.56 0.41
N CYS A 33 -2.31 -10.53 0.16
CA CYS A 33 -2.04 -9.52 -0.86
C CYS A 33 -0.72 -8.75 -0.58
N ALA A 34 -0.44 -8.43 0.68
CA ALA A 34 0.84 -7.81 1.03
C ALA A 34 2.03 -8.78 0.84
N GLY A 35 1.82 -10.09 0.99
CA GLY A 35 2.79 -11.11 0.62
C GLY A 35 3.08 -11.15 -0.88
N THR A 36 2.07 -11.01 -1.74
CA THR A 36 2.28 -10.97 -3.20
C THR A 36 3.06 -9.71 -3.62
N TYR A 37 2.83 -8.56 -2.98
CA TYR A 37 3.67 -7.37 -3.18
C TYR A 37 5.14 -7.62 -2.80
N ALA A 38 5.41 -8.33 -1.70
CA ALA A 38 6.78 -8.64 -1.30
C ALA A 38 7.48 -9.51 -2.35
N ILE A 39 6.79 -10.53 -2.88
CA ILE A 39 7.32 -11.41 -3.94
C ILE A 39 7.56 -10.60 -5.23
N LEU A 40 6.62 -9.73 -5.62
CA LEU A 40 6.77 -8.89 -6.81
C LEU A 40 7.96 -7.92 -6.69
N ASN A 41 8.15 -7.33 -5.52
CA ASN A 41 9.31 -6.47 -5.23
C ASN A 41 10.63 -7.25 -5.23
N LEU A 42 10.64 -8.48 -4.70
CA LEU A 42 11.80 -9.38 -4.78
C LEU A 42 12.15 -9.72 -6.24
N ALA A 43 11.14 -9.98 -7.07
CA ALA A 43 11.35 -10.20 -8.51
C ALA A 43 11.92 -8.95 -9.20
N ALA A 44 11.39 -7.76 -8.90
CA ALA A 44 11.90 -6.50 -9.44
C ALA A 44 13.32 -6.17 -9.00
N ALA A 45 13.72 -6.57 -7.78
CA ALA A 45 15.09 -6.41 -7.30
C ALA A 45 16.11 -7.24 -8.12
N ARG A 46 15.67 -8.36 -8.73
CA ARG A 46 16.53 -9.23 -9.55
C ARG A 46 16.37 -9.01 -11.05
N HIS A 47 15.18 -8.57 -11.48
CA HIS A 47 14.82 -8.43 -12.88
C HIS A 47 14.23 -7.05 -13.13
N ARG A 48 15.04 -6.18 -13.74
CA ARG A 48 14.67 -4.79 -14.01
C ARG A 48 13.40 -4.64 -14.87
N ALA A 49 13.13 -5.61 -15.75
CA ALA A 49 11.92 -5.64 -16.55
C ALA A 49 10.63 -5.70 -15.70
N VAL A 50 10.73 -6.13 -14.43
CA VAL A 50 9.58 -6.25 -13.53
C VAL A 50 9.25 -4.93 -12.81
N VAL A 51 10.19 -3.98 -12.77
CA VAL A 51 10.04 -2.71 -12.03
C VAL A 51 8.80 -1.89 -12.43
N PRO A 52 8.43 -1.75 -13.73
CA PRO A 52 7.22 -1.04 -14.11
C PRO A 52 5.95 -1.64 -13.49
N TYR A 53 5.88 -2.96 -13.34
CA TYR A 53 4.72 -3.63 -12.75
C TYR A 53 4.64 -3.41 -11.24
N VAL A 54 5.78 -3.34 -10.53
CA VAL A 54 5.80 -2.91 -9.11
C VAL A 54 5.24 -1.49 -8.99
N VAL A 55 5.76 -0.55 -9.78
CA VAL A 55 5.31 0.85 -9.75
C VAL A 55 3.82 0.96 -10.07
N ALA A 56 3.35 0.28 -11.12
CA ALA A 56 1.93 0.27 -11.48
C ALA A 56 1.06 -0.33 -10.37
N SER A 57 1.51 -1.44 -9.76
CA SER A 57 0.77 -2.09 -8.68
C SER A 57 0.63 -1.18 -7.45
N LEU A 58 1.71 -0.50 -7.04
CA LEU A 58 1.70 0.42 -5.91
C LEU A 58 0.91 1.70 -6.23
N ALA A 59 0.98 2.20 -7.47
CA ALA A 59 0.16 3.33 -7.91
C ALA A 59 -1.34 3.00 -7.83
N LEU A 60 -1.74 1.80 -8.30
CA LEU A 60 -3.11 1.34 -8.19
C LEU A 60 -3.55 1.21 -6.73
N THR A 61 -2.69 0.69 -5.85
CA THR A 61 -2.95 0.66 -4.39
C THR A 61 -3.18 2.06 -3.84
N THR A 62 -2.30 3.02 -4.15
CA THR A 62 -2.43 4.40 -3.68
C THR A 62 -3.74 5.03 -4.14
N VAL A 63 -4.12 4.86 -5.41
CA VAL A 63 -5.39 5.36 -5.95
C VAL A 63 -6.59 4.71 -5.26
N GLY A 64 -6.59 3.37 -5.14
CA GLY A 64 -7.66 2.64 -4.47
C GLY A 64 -7.85 3.05 -3.01
N LEU A 65 -6.75 3.16 -2.26
CA LEU A 65 -6.81 3.63 -0.87
C LEU A 65 -7.23 5.09 -0.77
N SER A 66 -6.84 5.94 -1.71
CA SER A 66 -7.28 7.34 -1.75
C SER A 66 -8.79 7.44 -1.99
N ALA A 67 -9.34 6.63 -2.90
CA ALA A 67 -10.78 6.56 -3.17
C ALA A 67 -11.55 6.07 -1.93
N ILE A 68 -11.04 5.04 -1.25
CA ILE A 68 -11.62 4.54 0.01
C ILE A 68 -11.58 5.61 1.10
N ASN A 69 -10.43 6.25 1.31
CA ASN A 69 -10.25 7.27 2.34
C ASN A 69 -11.11 8.53 2.12
N ALA A 70 -11.45 8.82 0.86
CA ALA A 70 -12.33 9.92 0.48
C ALA A 70 -13.83 9.55 0.52
N SER A 71 -14.16 8.26 0.61
CA SER A 71 -15.54 7.78 0.60
C SER A 71 -16.28 8.05 1.91
N ASP A 72 -17.59 8.23 1.83
CA ASP A 72 -18.47 8.29 3.00
C ASP A 72 -18.60 6.93 3.69
N ASP A 73 -18.33 5.83 2.98
CA ASP A 73 -18.40 4.48 3.53
C ASP A 73 -17.41 4.27 4.65
N LEU A 74 -16.18 4.81 4.54
CA LEU A 74 -15.20 4.81 5.62
C LEU A 74 -15.71 5.56 6.85
N ARG A 75 -16.47 6.65 6.69
CA ARG A 75 -16.99 7.41 7.84
C ARG A 75 -18.10 6.67 8.58
N LYS A 76 -18.92 5.89 7.86
CA LYS A 76 -20.02 5.08 8.45
C LYS A 76 -19.52 3.99 9.38
N VAL A 77 -18.25 3.62 9.22
CA VAL A 77 -17.63 2.50 9.90
C VAL A 77 -16.60 2.93 10.95
N LEU A 78 -16.42 4.23 11.16
CA LEU A 78 -15.57 4.75 12.22
C LEU A 78 -16.42 5.17 13.44
N PRO A 79 -15.87 5.08 14.66
CA PRO A 79 -16.47 5.66 15.85
C PRO A 79 -16.77 7.15 15.62
N ALA A 80 -17.85 7.64 16.22
CA ALA A 80 -18.23 9.04 16.09
C ALA A 80 -17.07 9.98 16.49
N GLY A 81 -16.73 10.91 15.60
CA GLY A 81 -15.64 11.87 15.82
C GLY A 81 -14.23 11.33 15.58
N ALA A 82 -14.05 10.07 15.17
CA ALA A 82 -12.75 9.52 14.84
C ALA A 82 -12.16 10.18 13.58
N SER A 83 -10.86 10.45 13.62
CA SER A 83 -10.12 11.07 12.51
C SER A 83 -9.72 10.03 11.45
N THR A 84 -9.65 10.47 10.20
CA THR A 84 -9.12 9.67 9.08
C THR A 84 -7.63 9.92 8.80
N SER A 85 -6.95 10.71 9.65
CA SER A 85 -5.56 11.15 9.43
C SER A 85 -4.58 9.99 9.30
N ALA A 86 -4.73 8.92 10.10
CA ALA A 86 -3.87 7.74 10.04
C ALA A 86 -3.97 7.01 8.68
N TYR A 87 -5.17 6.94 8.09
CA TYR A 87 -5.38 6.34 6.77
C TYR A 87 -4.71 7.15 5.67
N TRP A 88 -4.86 8.48 5.74
CA TRP A 88 -4.21 9.38 4.79
C TRP A 88 -2.70 9.37 4.93
N LEU A 89 -2.17 9.25 6.15
CA LEU A 89 -0.73 9.09 6.37
C LEU A 89 -0.21 7.80 5.73
N GLN A 90 -0.91 6.68 5.93
CA GLN A 90 -0.56 5.40 5.31
C GLN A 90 -0.59 5.47 3.78
N THR A 91 -1.68 6.00 3.21
CA THR A 91 -1.81 6.19 1.76
C THR A 91 -0.72 7.11 1.21
N GLY A 92 -0.41 8.19 1.92
CA GLY A 92 0.66 9.13 1.57
C GLY A 92 2.05 8.48 1.56
N MET A 93 2.36 7.64 2.56
CA MET A 93 3.63 6.90 2.57
C MET A 93 3.77 5.95 1.39
N ILE A 94 2.71 5.21 1.04
CA ILE A 94 2.71 4.33 -0.14
C ILE A 94 2.85 5.18 -1.40
N GLY A 95 2.10 6.28 -1.53
CA GLY A 95 2.20 7.20 -2.66
C GLY A 95 3.60 7.80 -2.84
N ALA A 96 4.25 8.23 -1.75
CA ALA A 96 5.60 8.74 -1.77
C ALA A 96 6.62 7.68 -2.21
N LEU A 97 6.49 6.45 -1.70
CA LEU A 97 7.32 5.31 -2.13
C LEU A 97 7.14 5.03 -3.62
N THR A 98 5.90 4.99 -4.11
CA THR A 98 5.58 4.81 -5.53
C THR A 98 6.23 5.87 -6.39
N GLY A 99 6.09 7.14 -6.02
CA GLY A 99 6.69 8.27 -6.74
C GLY A 99 8.21 8.19 -6.76
N MET A 100 8.83 7.89 -5.62
CA MET A 100 10.28 7.70 -5.53
C MET A 100 10.76 6.57 -6.45
N LEU A 101 10.12 5.41 -6.43
CA LEU A 101 10.48 4.28 -7.28
C LEU A 101 10.30 4.59 -8.77
N ALA A 102 9.23 5.29 -9.14
CA ALA A 102 9.01 5.74 -10.51
C ALA A 102 10.13 6.67 -10.99
N VAL A 103 10.50 7.67 -10.18
CA VAL A 103 11.59 8.60 -10.48
C VAL A 103 12.90 7.84 -10.63
N LEU A 104 13.25 6.97 -9.69
CA LEU A 104 14.48 6.17 -9.75
C LEU A 104 14.52 5.27 -10.99
N HIS A 105 13.40 4.68 -11.38
CA HIS A 105 13.31 3.86 -12.58
C HIS A 105 13.60 4.66 -13.86
N VAL A 106 12.99 5.85 -13.98
CA VAL A 106 13.19 6.76 -15.12
C VAL A 106 14.63 7.24 -15.17
N LEU A 107 15.19 7.71 -14.06
CA LEU A 107 16.59 8.18 -13.97
C LEU A 107 17.58 7.07 -14.33
N SER A 108 17.33 5.86 -13.83
CA SER A 108 18.16 4.70 -14.15
C SER A 108 18.07 4.34 -15.63
N PHE A 109 16.92 4.53 -16.28
CA PHE A 109 16.74 4.22 -17.70
C PHE A 109 17.43 5.26 -18.58
N ALA A 110 17.35 6.53 -18.22
CA ALA A 110 18.06 7.62 -18.89
C ALA A 110 19.59 7.39 -18.88
N LYS A 111 20.16 6.97 -17.74
CA LYS A 111 21.59 6.69 -17.61
C LYS A 111 22.08 5.53 -18.51
N ASN A 112 21.25 4.52 -18.75
CA ASN A 112 21.62 3.38 -19.61
C ASN A 112 21.60 3.72 -21.10
N LYS A 113 20.94 4.81 -21.53
CA LYS A 113 20.92 5.26 -22.93
C LYS A 113 22.09 6.17 -23.30
N SER A 114 22.81 6.70 -22.30
CA SER A 114 23.94 7.62 -22.48
C SER A 114 25.31 6.94 -22.51
N VAL A 115 25.33 5.60 -22.56
CA VAL A 115 26.52 4.74 -22.71
C VAL A 115 26.36 3.94 -24.00
#